data_AF-A0A6J7DU80-F1
#
_entry.id   AF-A0A6J7DU80-F1
#
_cell.length_a   1.000
_cell.length_b   1.000
_cell.length_c   1.000
_cell.angle_alpha   90.00
_cell.angle_beta   90.00
_cell.angle_gamma   90.00
#
_symmetry.space_group_name_H-M   'P 1'
#
loop_
_entity.id
_entity.type
_entity.pdbx_description
1 polymer ?
#
loop_
_entity_poly.entity_id
_entity_poly.type
_entity_poly.pdbx_seq_one_letter_code
_entity_poly.pdbx_strand_id
1 'polypeptide(L)'
;MAASIMTIQIMIPPHVAHTASFHSWSNVAAVFGYAAIASVWGILIGLLLQRGREFPLPPRATWKWGVTQGIMIGVVMAAVAVFATSRNLGQGGAWLLLTTFLVFKPLTPTPWKRSLHRVLGTVLGVAIVAIYLHTLPVSAPTMAILIPAALMSVAAAVTALSQRWPYWCYVALWTPAVILFVATMSSTSKAVSTARYLDTLRIEYSFLGIVVALAAQGLLIGIKAAFHLEESRWFGTPAQADPGGS
;
A
#
# COMPACT_ATOMS: atom_id res chain seq x y z
N MET A 1 11.11 -24.05 4.84
CA MET A 1 10.66 -23.74 3.46
C MET A 1 9.14 -23.60 3.32
N ALA A 2 8.31 -24.44 3.95
CA ALA A 2 6.83 -24.32 3.88
C ALA A 2 6.26 -22.97 4.41
N ALA A 3 6.88 -22.40 5.45
CA ALA A 3 6.45 -21.11 6.03
C ALA A 3 6.64 -19.90 5.11
N SER A 4 7.58 -19.96 4.15
CA SER A 4 7.82 -18.89 3.16
C SER A 4 6.85 -18.96 1.99
N ILE A 5 6.33 -20.16 1.66
CA ILE A 5 5.34 -20.35 0.59
C ILE A 5 3.96 -19.86 1.06
N MET A 6 3.63 -20.06 2.34
CA MET A 6 2.38 -19.54 2.92
C MET A 6 2.35 -18.01 3.04
N THR A 7 3.47 -17.35 3.34
CA THR A 7 3.55 -15.89 3.39
C THR A 7 3.40 -15.25 2.00
N ILE A 8 3.80 -15.95 0.95
CA ILE A 8 3.72 -15.50 -0.44
C ILE A 8 2.29 -15.57 -1.00
N GLN A 9 1.51 -16.59 -0.62
CA GLN A 9 0.11 -16.72 -1.03
C GLN A 9 -0.80 -15.61 -0.47
N ILE A 10 -0.42 -14.99 0.65
CA ILE A 10 -1.17 -13.88 1.28
C ILE A 10 -1.09 -12.58 0.46
N MET A 11 -0.06 -12.42 -0.37
CA MET A 11 0.12 -11.24 -1.24
C MET A 11 -0.61 -11.35 -2.58
N ILE A 12 -1.18 -12.52 -2.90
CA ILE A 12 -1.94 -12.73 -4.13
C ILE A 12 -3.41 -12.40 -3.82
N PRO A 13 -4.02 -11.40 -4.49
CA PRO A 13 -5.47 -11.25 -4.46
C PRO A 13 -6.04 -12.59 -4.93
N PRO A 14 -6.92 -13.25 -4.15
CA PRO A 14 -7.47 -14.53 -4.58
C PRO A 14 -8.03 -14.36 -5.98
N HIS A 15 -7.76 -15.31 -6.87
CA HIS A 15 -8.44 -15.37 -8.15
C HIS A 15 -9.94 -15.45 -7.84
N VAL A 16 -10.62 -14.31 -7.92
CA VAL A 16 -12.07 -14.26 -7.81
C VAL A 16 -12.55 -14.98 -9.05
N ALA A 17 -12.87 -16.27 -8.88
CA ALA A 17 -13.38 -17.09 -9.96
C ALA A 17 -14.55 -16.34 -10.61
N HIS A 18 -14.54 -16.24 -11.94
CA HIS A 18 -15.55 -15.53 -12.75
C HIS A 18 -16.96 -16.16 -12.66
N THR A 19 -17.19 -17.03 -11.68
CA THR A 19 -18.45 -17.72 -11.37
C THR A 19 -18.90 -17.40 -9.94
N ALA A 20 -18.68 -16.18 -9.46
CA ALA A 20 -19.16 -15.73 -8.16
C ALA A 20 -20.69 -15.51 -8.23
N SER A 21 -21.44 -16.58 -8.00
CA SER A 21 -22.80 -16.45 -7.48
C SER A 21 -22.72 -15.76 -6.11
N PHE A 22 -23.76 -15.01 -5.73
CA PHE A 22 -23.89 -14.29 -4.45
C PHE A 22 -23.79 -15.20 -3.18
N HIS A 23 -23.36 -16.46 -3.30
CA HIS A 23 -23.41 -17.50 -2.28
C HIS A 23 -22.08 -18.11 -1.84
N SER A 24 -20.91 -17.75 -2.41
CA SER A 24 -19.64 -18.29 -1.89
C SER A 24 -19.13 -17.52 -0.66
N TRP A 25 -19.87 -17.62 0.44
CA TRP A 25 -19.42 -17.19 1.77
C TRP A 25 -18.04 -17.76 2.14
N SER A 26 -17.66 -18.90 1.55
CA SER A 26 -16.31 -19.47 1.65
C SER A 26 -15.22 -18.56 1.08
N ASN A 27 -15.45 -17.88 -0.06
CA ASN A 27 -14.47 -16.96 -0.64
C ASN A 27 -14.33 -15.70 0.20
N VAL A 28 -15.46 -15.19 0.71
CA VAL A 28 -15.46 -14.06 1.64
C VAL A 28 -14.69 -14.42 2.91
N ALA A 29 -15.01 -15.57 3.53
CA ALA A 29 -14.31 -16.06 4.71
C ALA A 29 -12.81 -16.29 4.45
N ALA A 30 -12.43 -16.82 3.28
CA ALA A 30 -11.03 -16.98 2.90
C ALA A 30 -10.31 -15.63 2.81
N VAL A 31 -10.90 -14.63 2.14
CA VAL A 31 -10.33 -13.27 2.05
C VAL A 31 -10.13 -12.67 3.44
N PHE A 32 -11.14 -12.75 4.31
CA PHE A 32 -11.04 -12.27 5.69
C PHE A 32 -9.98 -13.03 6.51
N GLY A 33 -9.90 -14.35 6.34
CA GLY A 33 -8.87 -15.18 6.97
C GLY A 33 -7.47 -14.76 6.53
N TYR A 34 -7.24 -14.59 5.23
CA TYR A 34 -5.97 -14.09 4.70
C TYR A 34 -5.64 -12.69 5.20
N ALA A 35 -6.60 -11.77 5.22
CA ALA A 35 -6.41 -10.42 5.74
C ALA A 35 -6.07 -10.42 7.23
N ALA A 36 -6.69 -11.31 8.03
CA ALA A 36 -6.38 -11.47 9.44
C ALA A 36 -4.95 -11.97 9.66
N ILE A 37 -4.53 -13.01 8.92
CA ILE A 37 -3.16 -13.53 8.99
C ILE A 37 -2.14 -12.47 8.54
N ALA A 38 -2.42 -11.75 7.45
CA ALA A 38 -1.58 -10.64 6.99
C ALA A 38 -1.42 -9.56 8.06
N SER A 39 -2.53 -9.22 8.75
CA SER A 39 -2.54 -8.22 9.81
C SER A 39 -1.73 -8.68 11.03
N VAL A 40 -1.85 -9.94 11.44
CA VAL A 40 -1.03 -10.53 12.51
C VAL A 40 0.45 -10.42 12.16
N TRP A 41 0.83 -10.75 10.93
CA TRP A 41 2.21 -10.60 10.46
C TRP A 41 2.69 -9.14 10.50
N GLY A 42 1.87 -8.20 10.02
CA GLY A 42 2.18 -6.77 10.07
C GLY A 42 2.38 -6.26 11.51
N ILE A 43 1.54 -6.72 12.45
CA ILE A 43 1.65 -6.40 13.88
C ILE A 43 2.95 -6.98 14.45
N LEU A 44 3.26 -8.25 14.19
CA LEU A 44 4.48 -8.90 14.68
C LEU A 44 5.75 -8.19 14.19
N ILE A 45 5.83 -7.85 12.90
CA ILE A 45 6.95 -7.08 12.35
C ILE A 45 7.00 -5.68 13.01
N GLY A 46 5.85 -5.03 13.17
CA GLY A 46 5.75 -3.75 13.86
C GLY A 46 6.31 -3.81 15.28
N LEU A 47 5.93 -4.81 16.06
CA LEU A 47 6.42 -5.03 17.43
C LEU A 47 7.92 -5.34 17.47
N LEU A 48 8.41 -6.16 16.53
CA LEU A 48 9.84 -6.44 16.41
C LEU A 48 10.65 -5.20 16.07
N LEU A 49 10.16 -4.35 15.16
CA LEU A 49 10.80 -3.09 14.79
C LEU A 49 10.69 -2.02 15.89
N GLN A 50 9.69 -2.12 16.76
CA GLN A 50 9.52 -1.29 17.96
C GLN A 50 10.43 -1.70 19.11
N ARG A 51 10.99 -2.92 19.09
CA ARG A 51 11.86 -3.41 20.16
C ARG A 51 13.13 -2.55 20.22
N GLY A 52 13.24 -1.73 21.26
CA GLY A 52 14.38 -0.84 21.50
C GLY A 52 14.31 0.52 20.78
N ARG A 53 13.14 0.93 20.27
CA ARG A 53 12.95 2.26 19.67
C ARG A 53 11.75 2.97 20.29
N GLU A 54 11.97 4.19 20.76
CA GLU A 54 10.88 5.09 21.15
C GLU A 54 10.26 5.69 19.89
N PHE A 55 9.09 5.19 19.49
CA PHE A 55 8.31 5.83 18.44
C PHE A 55 7.48 6.96 19.06
N PRO A 56 7.48 8.17 18.48
CA PRO A 56 6.60 9.22 18.95
C PRO A 56 5.15 8.71 18.86
N LEU A 57 4.45 8.74 19.99
CA LEU A 57 3.05 8.33 20.05
C LEU A 57 2.27 9.15 19.02
N PRO A 58 1.43 8.51 18.18
CA PRO A 58 0.60 9.25 17.25
C PRO A 58 -0.32 10.20 18.05
N PRO A 59 -0.60 11.41 17.54
CA PRO A 59 -1.53 12.31 18.21
C PRO A 59 -2.87 11.61 18.44
N ARG A 60 -3.49 11.82 19.61
CA ARG A 60 -4.75 11.14 19.96
C ARG A 60 -5.90 11.72 19.13
N ALA A 61 -6.51 10.93 18.24
CA ALA A 61 -7.79 11.26 17.59
C ALA A 61 -8.95 11.10 18.54
N THR A 62 -9.94 11.99 18.38
CA THR A 62 -11.25 11.76 18.97
C THR A 62 -11.84 10.50 18.35
N TRP A 63 -12.54 9.70 19.16
CA TRP A 63 -13.19 8.47 18.69
C TRP A 63 -14.09 8.73 17.48
N LYS A 64 -14.87 9.82 17.51
CA LYS A 64 -15.72 10.28 16.41
C LYS A 64 -14.93 10.45 15.11
N TRP A 65 -13.77 11.11 15.17
CA TRP A 65 -12.92 11.31 13.99
C TRP A 65 -12.33 9.99 13.46
N GLY A 66 -11.87 9.12 14.37
CA GLY A 66 -11.42 7.78 13.98
C GLY A 66 -12.49 6.96 13.26
N VAL A 67 -13.73 6.99 13.77
CA VAL A 67 -14.90 6.35 13.14
C VAL A 67 -15.19 6.95 11.77
N THR A 68 -15.23 8.29 11.65
CA THR A 68 -15.44 8.96 10.35
C THR A 68 -14.40 8.55 9.32
N GLN A 69 -13.13 8.49 9.70
CA GLN A 69 -12.05 8.05 8.80
C GLN A 69 -12.19 6.58 8.42
N GLY A 70 -12.52 5.71 9.38
CA GLY A 70 -12.78 4.29 9.12
C GLY A 70 -13.92 4.07 8.15
N ILE A 71 -15.05 4.77 8.34
CA ILE A 71 -16.20 4.73 7.43
C ILE A 71 -15.78 5.22 6.04
N MET A 72 -15.05 6.33 5.95
CA MET A 72 -14.60 6.87 4.67
C MET A 72 -13.70 5.89 3.90
N ILE A 73 -12.73 5.27 4.58
CA ILE A 73 -11.90 4.21 3.99
C ILE A 73 -12.80 3.06 3.51
N GLY A 74 -13.71 2.59 4.36
CA GLY A 74 -14.63 1.49 4.02
C GLY A 74 -15.45 1.79 2.77
N VAL A 75 -16.07 2.97 2.70
CA VAL A 75 -16.90 3.40 1.56
C VAL A 75 -16.08 3.51 0.28
N VAL A 76 -14.93 4.19 0.33
CA VAL A 76 -14.06 4.37 -0.86
C VAL A 76 -13.55 3.03 -1.35
N MET A 77 -13.06 2.16 -0.46
CA MET A 77 -12.54 0.85 -0.82
C MET A 77 -13.64 -0.08 -1.35
N ALA A 78 -14.85 -0.03 -0.78
CA ALA A 78 -16.00 -0.77 -1.28
C ALA A 78 -16.41 -0.31 -2.69
N ALA A 79 -16.48 1.02 -2.91
CA ALA A 79 -16.81 1.57 -4.23
C ALA A 79 -15.79 1.16 -5.29
N VAL A 80 -14.49 1.23 -4.96
CA VAL A 80 -13.42 0.78 -5.85
C VAL A 80 -13.49 -0.73 -6.11
N ALA A 81 -13.81 -1.53 -5.09
CA ALA A 81 -13.93 -2.98 -5.25
C ALA A 81 -15.11 -3.35 -6.17
N VAL A 82 -16.27 -2.71 -5.97
CA VAL A 82 -17.45 -2.90 -6.82
C VAL A 82 -17.16 -2.48 -8.27
N PHE A 83 -16.46 -1.36 -8.46
CA PHE A 83 -16.03 -0.95 -9.79
C PHE A 83 -15.08 -1.98 -10.43
N ALA A 84 -14.09 -2.45 -9.67
CA ALA A 84 -13.12 -3.42 -10.16
C ALA A 84 -13.74 -4.76 -10.54
N THR A 85 -14.71 -5.25 -9.77
CA THR A 85 -15.41 -6.52 -10.03
C THR A 85 -16.42 -6.38 -11.16
N SER A 86 -17.22 -5.31 -11.18
CA SER A 86 -18.21 -5.08 -12.26
C SER A 86 -17.58 -4.93 -13.64
N ARG A 87 -16.33 -4.45 -13.71
CA ARG A 87 -15.55 -4.32 -14.94
C ARG A 87 -14.63 -5.50 -15.22
N ASN A 88 -14.66 -6.55 -14.39
CA ASN A 88 -13.80 -7.73 -14.51
C ASN A 88 -12.31 -7.40 -14.67
N LEU A 89 -11.80 -6.41 -13.92
CA LEU A 89 -10.43 -5.89 -14.10
C LEU A 89 -9.33 -6.87 -13.69
N GLY A 90 -9.68 -7.99 -13.04
CA GLY A 90 -8.73 -9.02 -12.60
C GLY A 90 -7.56 -8.43 -11.81
N GLN A 91 -6.33 -8.68 -12.28
CA GLN A 91 -5.12 -8.12 -11.67
C GLN A 91 -5.11 -6.59 -11.65
N GLY A 92 -5.65 -5.92 -12.67
CA GLY A 92 -5.76 -4.46 -12.70
C GLY A 92 -6.61 -3.91 -11.56
N GLY A 93 -7.72 -4.60 -11.24
CA GLY A 93 -8.59 -4.26 -10.12
C GLY A 93 -7.89 -4.37 -8.76
N ALA A 94 -7.02 -5.37 -8.60
CA ALA A 94 -6.21 -5.49 -7.39
C ALA A 94 -5.22 -4.34 -7.22
N TRP A 95 -4.56 -3.90 -8.29
CA TRP A 95 -3.66 -2.74 -8.26
C TRP A 95 -4.42 -1.44 -8.00
N LEU A 96 -5.61 -1.28 -8.57
CA LEU A 96 -6.48 -0.15 -8.29
C LEU A 96 -6.80 -0.06 -6.78
N LEU A 97 -7.26 -1.16 -6.19
CA LEU A 97 -7.56 -1.25 -4.75
C LEU A 97 -6.34 -0.97 -3.90
N LEU A 98 -5.24 -1.66 -4.18
CA LEU A 98 -3.99 -1.54 -3.43
C LEU A 98 -3.47 -0.10 -3.45
N THR A 99 -3.39 0.51 -4.63
CA THR A 99 -2.90 1.87 -4.78
C THR A 99 -3.82 2.88 -4.11
N THR A 100 -5.15 2.72 -4.25
CA THR A 100 -6.11 3.58 -3.55
C THR A 100 -5.90 3.52 -2.03
N PHE A 101 -5.81 2.32 -1.47
CA PHE A 101 -5.58 2.12 -0.03
C PHE A 101 -4.24 2.69 0.46
N LEU A 102 -3.19 2.55 -0.34
CA LEU A 102 -1.84 2.96 0.04
C LEU A 102 -1.64 4.47 -0.05
N VAL A 103 -2.29 5.13 -1.01
CA VAL A 103 -2.23 6.58 -1.22
C VAL A 103 -3.19 7.29 -0.28
N PHE A 104 -4.40 6.74 -0.05
CA PHE A 104 -5.37 7.32 0.86
C PHE A 104 -4.92 7.14 2.32
N LYS A 105 -4.34 8.19 2.90
CA LYS A 105 -3.75 8.18 4.25
C LYS A 105 -4.43 9.21 5.17
N PRO A 106 -5.69 8.97 5.58
CA PRO A 106 -6.43 9.92 6.40
C PRO A 106 -5.85 10.09 7.82
N LEU A 107 -5.16 9.07 8.34
CA LEU A 107 -4.66 9.00 9.72
C LEU A 107 -3.28 9.68 9.94
N THR A 108 -2.92 10.69 9.15
CA THR A 108 -1.59 11.32 9.27
C THR A 108 -1.71 12.83 9.49
N PRO A 109 -0.82 13.47 10.28
CA PRO A 109 -0.91 14.90 10.57
C PRO A 109 -0.86 15.78 9.31
N THR A 110 -0.20 15.29 8.26
CA THR A 110 -0.06 15.95 6.96
C THR A 110 -0.47 15.00 5.83
N PRO A 111 -1.77 14.70 5.70
CA PRO A 111 -2.23 13.63 4.83
C PRO A 111 -1.98 13.93 3.36
N TRP A 112 -2.04 15.21 2.97
CA TRP A 112 -1.70 15.64 1.62
C TRP A 112 -0.22 15.41 1.29
N LYS A 113 0.70 15.88 2.15
CA LYS A 113 2.15 15.70 1.95
C LYS A 113 2.53 14.22 1.88
N ARG A 114 1.93 13.39 2.73
CA ARG A 114 2.20 11.95 2.74
C ARG A 114 1.63 11.24 1.50
N SER A 115 0.44 11.64 1.06
CA SER A 115 -0.17 11.15 -0.19
C SER A 115 0.68 11.54 -1.38
N LEU A 116 1.14 12.80 -1.47
CA LEU A 116 2.03 13.27 -2.54
C LEU A 116 3.37 12.52 -2.55
N HIS A 117 3.99 12.30 -1.38
CA HIS A 117 5.19 11.46 -1.30
C HIS A 117 4.93 10.02 -1.77
N ARG A 118 3.74 9.45 -1.48
CA ARG A 118 3.35 8.13 -1.97
C ARG A 118 3.19 8.14 -3.49
N VAL A 119 2.48 9.13 -4.04
CA VAL A 119 2.31 9.32 -5.49
C VAL A 119 3.67 9.40 -6.17
N LEU A 120 4.53 10.32 -5.72
CA LEU A 120 5.86 10.53 -6.28
C LEU A 120 6.70 9.24 -6.25
N GLY A 121 6.74 8.58 -5.09
CA GLY A 121 7.48 7.33 -4.97
C GLY A 121 6.91 6.22 -5.83
N THR A 122 5.58 6.10 -5.95
CA THR A 122 4.94 5.09 -6.80
C THR A 122 5.24 5.35 -8.28
N VAL A 123 5.13 6.61 -8.75
CA VAL A 123 5.46 6.95 -10.14
C VAL A 123 6.93 6.66 -10.46
N LEU A 124 7.85 7.08 -9.58
CA LEU A 124 9.29 6.81 -9.77
C LEU A 124 9.59 5.31 -9.74
N GLY A 125 9.01 4.58 -8.79
CA GLY A 125 9.20 3.14 -8.68
C GLY A 125 8.69 2.36 -9.89
N VAL A 126 7.53 2.77 -10.41
CA VAL A 126 6.95 2.23 -11.65
C VAL A 126 7.82 2.56 -12.86
N ALA A 127 8.39 3.76 -12.94
CA ALA A 127 9.32 4.10 -14.02
C ALA A 127 10.59 3.23 -13.97
N ILE A 128 11.16 3.02 -12.78
CA ILE A 128 12.38 2.20 -12.61
C ILE A 128 12.12 0.76 -13.07
N VAL A 129 11.01 0.15 -12.66
CA VAL A 129 10.70 -1.23 -13.03
C VAL A 129 10.35 -1.37 -14.51
N ALA A 130 9.64 -0.39 -15.09
CA ALA A 130 9.34 -0.39 -16.50
C ALA A 130 10.62 -0.36 -17.34
N ILE A 131 11.55 0.55 -17.02
CA ILE A 131 12.86 0.62 -17.68
C ILE A 131 13.60 -0.71 -17.52
N TYR A 132 13.67 -1.24 -16.29
CA TYR A 132 14.37 -2.48 -16.00
C TYR A 132 13.81 -3.69 -16.76
N LEU A 133 12.49 -3.85 -16.82
CA LEU A 133 11.86 -4.96 -17.52
C LEU A 133 11.98 -4.85 -19.05
N HIS A 134 12.02 -3.63 -19.59
CA HIS A 134 12.20 -3.41 -21.04
C HIS A 134 13.63 -3.64 -21.50
N THR A 135 14.64 -3.48 -20.63
CA THR A 135 16.05 -3.77 -20.98
C THR A 135 16.40 -5.26 -20.92
N LEU A 136 15.64 -6.07 -20.19
CA LEU A 136 15.87 -7.51 -20.12
C LEU A 136 15.41 -8.26 -21.37
N PRO A 137 16.11 -9.30 -21.85
CA PRO A 137 15.57 -10.19 -22.87
C PRO A 137 14.37 -10.98 -22.34
N VAL A 138 13.41 -11.30 -23.21
CA VAL A 138 12.19 -12.06 -22.81
C VAL A 138 12.53 -13.45 -22.28
N SER A 139 13.67 -14.00 -22.72
CA SER A 139 14.23 -15.28 -22.26
C SER A 139 15.04 -15.18 -20.96
N ALA A 140 15.14 -14.00 -20.33
CA ALA A 140 15.93 -13.87 -19.11
C ALA A 140 15.39 -14.80 -18.01
N PRO A 141 16.29 -15.43 -17.22
CA PRO A 141 15.89 -16.34 -16.16
C PRO A 141 15.14 -15.59 -15.06
N THR A 142 14.26 -16.27 -14.32
CA THR A 142 13.51 -15.69 -13.19
C THR A 142 14.42 -15.02 -12.15
N MET A 143 15.66 -15.51 -11.99
CA MET A 143 16.67 -14.89 -11.10
C MET A 143 17.04 -13.45 -11.50
N ALA A 144 16.94 -13.11 -12.79
CA ALA A 144 17.11 -11.74 -13.26
C ALA A 144 16.02 -10.80 -12.70
N ILE A 145 14.90 -11.32 -12.22
CA ILE A 145 13.85 -10.51 -11.58
C ILE A 145 13.96 -10.56 -10.05
N LEU A 146 14.22 -11.74 -9.48
CA LEU A 146 14.26 -11.96 -8.03
C LEU A 146 15.38 -11.19 -7.33
N ILE A 147 16.59 -11.17 -7.90
CA ILE A 147 17.75 -10.53 -7.29
C ILE A 147 17.52 -9.02 -7.14
N PRO A 148 17.14 -8.27 -8.20
CA PRO A 148 16.80 -6.85 -8.06
C PRO A 148 15.65 -6.61 -7.08
N ALA A 149 14.62 -7.46 -7.08
CA ALA A 149 13.50 -7.32 -6.16
C ALA A 149 13.96 -7.40 -4.69
N ALA A 150 14.83 -8.36 -4.37
CA ALA A 150 15.41 -8.51 -3.03
C ALA A 150 16.28 -7.31 -2.65
N LEU A 151 17.15 -6.85 -3.55
CA LEU A 151 18.02 -5.68 -3.31
C LEU A 151 17.20 -4.41 -3.05
N MET A 152 16.13 -4.20 -3.82
CA MET A 152 15.25 -3.06 -3.65
C MET A 152 14.45 -3.13 -2.33
N SER A 153 14.01 -4.32 -1.91
CA SER A 153 13.40 -4.52 -0.59
C SER A 153 14.35 -4.16 0.55
N VAL A 154 15.63 -4.57 0.45
CA VAL A 154 16.66 -4.21 1.44
C VAL A 154 16.90 -2.70 1.44
N ALA A 155 17.04 -2.08 0.27
CA ALA A 155 17.21 -0.63 0.16
C ALA A 155 16.00 0.15 0.72
N ALA A 156 14.78 -0.33 0.48
CA ALA A 156 13.57 0.21 1.09
C ALA A 156 13.61 0.07 2.63
N ALA A 157 14.00 -1.09 3.15
CA ALA A 157 14.13 -1.27 4.60
C ALA A 157 15.17 -0.32 5.21
N VAL A 158 16.35 -0.17 4.58
CA VAL A 158 17.39 0.75 5.04
C VAL A 158 16.92 2.21 5.02
N THR A 159 16.25 2.63 3.94
CA THR A 159 15.70 4.00 3.85
C THR A 159 14.62 4.24 4.90
N ALA A 160 13.74 3.27 5.17
CA ALA A 160 12.74 3.36 6.22
C ALA A 160 13.36 3.43 7.63
N LEU A 161 14.41 2.64 7.89
CA LEU A 161 15.04 2.55 9.21
C LEU A 161 15.94 3.75 9.52
N SER A 162 16.56 4.35 8.51
CA SER A 162 17.51 5.45 8.68
C SER A 162 16.86 6.77 9.07
N GLN A 163 15.55 6.95 8.83
CA GLN A 163 14.76 8.18 9.09
C GLN A 163 15.31 9.49 8.48
N ARG A 164 16.45 9.44 7.77
CA ARG A 164 17.12 10.58 7.13
C ARG A 164 16.54 10.92 5.76
N TRP A 165 15.84 9.96 5.14
CA TRP A 165 15.34 10.10 3.79
C TRP A 165 13.86 10.49 3.79
N PRO A 166 13.43 11.30 2.80
CA PRO A 166 12.02 11.59 2.64
C PRO A 166 11.25 10.30 2.28
N TYR A 167 10.02 10.21 2.77
CA TYR A 167 9.17 9.01 2.64
C TYR A 167 9.03 8.51 1.18
N TRP A 168 9.08 9.41 0.20
CA TRP A 168 8.97 9.03 -1.21
C TRP A 168 10.12 8.12 -1.67
N CYS A 169 11.33 8.23 -1.11
CA CYS A 169 12.46 7.36 -1.46
C CYS A 169 12.19 5.90 -1.07
N TYR A 170 11.68 5.71 0.15
CA TYR A 170 11.23 4.38 0.61
C TYR A 170 10.19 3.81 -0.35
N VAL A 171 9.19 4.60 -0.73
CA VAL A 171 8.12 4.15 -1.63
C VAL A 171 8.66 3.86 -3.03
N ALA A 172 9.61 4.66 -3.53
CA ALA A 172 10.25 4.47 -4.83
C ALA A 172 11.07 3.18 -4.93
N LEU A 173 11.62 2.70 -3.82
CA LEU A 173 12.34 1.42 -3.77
C LEU A 173 11.40 0.24 -3.48
N TRP A 174 10.39 0.46 -2.64
CA TRP A 174 9.44 -0.59 -2.29
C TRP A 174 8.52 -0.97 -3.45
N THR A 175 8.07 0.01 -4.22
CA THR A 175 7.16 -0.20 -5.37
C THR A 175 7.74 -1.18 -6.40
N PRO A 176 8.94 -0.97 -6.96
CA PRO A 176 9.51 -1.90 -7.93
C PRO A 176 9.81 -3.26 -7.30
N ALA A 177 10.22 -3.31 -6.03
CA ALA A 177 10.43 -4.58 -5.32
C ALA A 177 9.16 -5.45 -5.33
N VAL A 178 8.01 -4.88 -4.92
CA VAL A 178 6.72 -5.58 -4.91
C VAL A 178 6.31 -6.00 -6.33
N ILE A 179 6.45 -5.11 -7.31
CA ILE A 179 6.09 -5.37 -8.71
C ILE A 179 6.88 -6.56 -9.25
N LEU A 180 8.19 -6.59 -9.03
CA LEU A 180 9.06 -7.68 -9.46
C LEU A 180 8.76 -8.99 -8.70
N PHE A 181 8.55 -8.93 -7.38
CA PHE A 181 8.16 -10.11 -6.60
C PHE A 181 6.86 -10.75 -7.11
N VAL A 182 5.80 -9.95 -7.30
CA VAL A 182 4.52 -10.47 -7.81
C VAL A 182 4.68 -11.08 -9.21
N ALA A 183 5.53 -10.51 -10.06
CA ALA A 183 5.79 -11.08 -11.39
C ALA A 183 6.42 -12.49 -11.32
N THR A 184 7.32 -12.72 -10.36
CA THR A 184 7.99 -14.03 -10.18
C THR A 184 7.08 -15.12 -9.62
N MET A 185 5.97 -14.72 -9.00
CA MET A 185 4.97 -15.63 -8.43
C MET A 185 3.98 -16.14 -9.49
N SER A 186 3.98 -15.55 -10.69
CA SER A 186 3.15 -16.00 -11.81
C SER A 186 3.77 -17.26 -12.41
N SER A 187 3.10 -18.41 -12.34
CA SER A 187 3.58 -19.77 -12.69
C SER A 187 3.99 -20.01 -14.17
N THR A 188 4.20 -18.95 -14.94
CA THR A 188 4.62 -18.99 -16.35
C THR A 188 6.12 -19.20 -16.51
N SER A 189 6.51 -20.08 -17.44
CA SER A 189 7.89 -20.27 -17.91
C SER A 189 8.52 -19.04 -18.58
N LYS A 190 7.73 -17.98 -18.82
CA LYS A 190 8.16 -16.69 -19.40
C LYS A 190 7.90 -15.53 -18.43
N ALA A 191 8.61 -15.53 -17.30
CA ALA A 191 8.42 -14.57 -16.21
C ALA A 191 8.55 -13.10 -16.68
N VAL A 192 9.48 -12.79 -17.60
CA VAL A 192 9.71 -11.42 -18.09
C VAL A 192 8.57 -10.89 -18.94
N SER A 193 8.03 -11.68 -19.89
CA SER A 193 6.90 -11.23 -20.71
C SER A 193 5.65 -11.02 -19.86
N THR A 194 5.41 -11.92 -18.89
CA THR A 194 4.32 -11.78 -17.93
C THR A 194 4.51 -10.52 -17.08
N ALA A 195 5.75 -10.26 -16.62
CA ALA A 195 6.08 -9.06 -15.87
C ALA A 195 5.74 -7.79 -16.65
N ARG A 196 6.13 -7.69 -17.93
CA ARG A 196 5.85 -6.52 -18.79
C ARG A 196 4.35 -6.28 -19.01
N TYR A 197 3.60 -7.36 -19.27
CA TYR A 197 2.15 -7.27 -19.44
C TYR A 197 1.48 -6.77 -18.16
N LEU A 198 1.84 -7.37 -17.00
CA LEU A 198 1.34 -6.94 -15.71
C LEU A 198 1.75 -5.50 -15.39
N ASP A 199 2.95 -5.06 -15.81
CA ASP A 199 3.45 -3.70 -15.59
C ASP A 199 2.59 -2.65 -16.30
N THR A 200 2.12 -2.95 -17.50
CA THR A 200 1.23 -2.04 -18.25
C THR A 200 -0.09 -1.83 -17.51
N LEU A 201 -0.72 -2.93 -17.05
CA LEU A 201 -1.94 -2.86 -16.24
C LEU A 201 -1.68 -2.13 -14.92
N ARG A 202 -0.54 -2.38 -14.28
CA ARG A 202 -0.16 -1.72 -13.02
C ARG A 202 -0.09 -0.22 -13.16
N ILE A 203 0.55 0.28 -14.23
CA ILE A 203 0.67 1.70 -14.51
C ILE A 203 -0.73 2.31 -14.57
N GLU A 204 -1.58 1.81 -15.46
CA GLU A 204 -2.91 2.36 -15.72
C GLU A 204 -3.78 2.40 -14.45
N TYR A 205 -3.91 1.26 -13.77
CA TYR A 205 -4.78 1.15 -12.59
C TYR A 205 -4.19 1.79 -11.33
N SER A 206 -2.85 1.92 -11.24
CA SER A 206 -2.24 2.71 -10.16
C SER A 206 -2.47 4.19 -10.36
N PHE A 207 -2.40 4.70 -11.60
CA PHE A 207 -2.77 6.09 -11.89
C PHE A 207 -4.23 6.37 -11.51
N LEU A 208 -5.16 5.48 -11.90
CA LEU A 208 -6.55 5.62 -11.52
C LEU A 208 -6.73 5.58 -9.98
N GLY A 209 -6.03 4.67 -9.30
CA GLY A 209 -6.09 4.56 -7.84
C GLY A 209 -5.53 5.78 -7.12
N ILE A 210 -4.49 6.41 -7.67
CA ILE A 210 -3.96 7.70 -7.19
C ILE A 210 -5.03 8.78 -7.29
N VAL A 211 -5.69 8.90 -8.44
CA VAL A 211 -6.75 9.91 -8.65
C VAL A 211 -7.89 9.71 -7.66
N VAL A 212 -8.38 8.48 -7.50
CA VAL A 212 -9.45 8.14 -6.54
C VAL A 212 -9.03 8.46 -5.12
N ALA A 213 -7.80 8.10 -4.72
CA ALA A 213 -7.30 8.36 -3.38
C ALA A 213 -7.15 9.86 -3.08
N LEU A 214 -6.64 10.66 -4.04
CA LEU A 214 -6.52 12.11 -3.86
C LEU A 214 -7.88 12.79 -3.80
N ALA A 215 -8.84 12.34 -4.62
CA ALA A 215 -10.22 12.83 -4.56
C ALA A 215 -10.88 12.50 -3.22
N ALA A 216 -10.76 11.27 -2.74
CA ALA A 216 -11.25 10.84 -1.42
C ALA A 216 -10.59 11.63 -0.28
N GLN A 217 -9.28 11.90 -0.40
CA GLN A 217 -8.53 12.71 0.55
C GLN A 217 -9.02 14.16 0.58
N GLY A 218 -9.26 14.77 -0.59
CA GLY A 218 -9.84 16.11 -0.72
C GLY A 218 -11.25 16.18 -0.12
N LEU A 219 -12.10 15.19 -0.40
CA LEU A 219 -13.45 15.09 0.15
C LEU A 219 -13.42 14.99 1.68
N LEU A 220 -12.55 14.15 2.26
CA LEU A 220 -12.43 14.04 3.71
C LEU A 220 -11.99 15.36 4.37
N ILE A 221 -11.09 16.10 3.72
CA ILE A 221 -10.68 17.44 4.19
C ILE A 221 -11.85 18.41 4.10
N GLY A 222 -12.62 18.39 3.02
CA GLY A 222 -13.84 19.20 2.86
C GLY A 222 -14.89 18.91 3.94
N ILE A 223 -15.12 17.64 4.25
CA ILE A 223 -16.02 17.21 5.34
C ILE A 223 -15.49 17.74 6.68
N LYS A 224 -14.18 17.60 6.96
CA LYS A 224 -13.59 18.15 8.19
C LYS A 224 -13.86 19.65 8.32
N ALA A 225 -13.63 20.39 7.23
CA ALA A 225 -13.83 21.84 7.20
C ALA A 225 -15.29 22.23 7.39
N ALA A 226 -16.23 21.54 6.72
CA ALA A 226 -17.66 21.85 6.78
C ALA A 226 -18.29 21.58 8.15
N PHE A 227 -17.84 20.54 8.85
CA PHE A 227 -18.43 20.14 10.14
C PHE A 227 -17.68 20.68 11.37
N HIS A 228 -16.71 21.59 11.19
CA HIS A 228 -15.87 22.14 12.27
C HIS A 228 -15.43 21.07 13.28
N LEU A 229 -15.06 19.87 12.80
CA LEU A 229 -14.72 18.76 13.69
C LEU A 229 -13.47 19.18 14.50
N GLU A 230 -13.70 19.50 15.77
CA GLU A 230 -12.76 20.21 16.65
C GLU A 230 -11.37 19.58 16.62
N GLU A 231 -10.38 20.45 16.50
CA GLU A 231 -8.98 20.11 16.29
C GLU A 231 -8.24 19.72 17.58
N SER A 232 -8.98 19.50 18.67
CA SER A 232 -8.57 19.92 20.02
C SER A 232 -7.29 19.31 20.58
N ARG A 233 -6.62 18.33 19.94
CA ARG A 233 -5.31 17.80 20.38
C ARG A 233 -4.35 17.29 19.29
N TRP A 234 -4.62 17.46 17.99
CA TRP A 234 -3.73 16.90 16.95
C TRP A 234 -2.50 17.76 16.64
N PHE A 235 -2.61 19.07 16.82
CA PHE A 235 -1.52 20.03 16.62
C PHE A 235 -1.09 20.70 17.92
N GLY A 236 -1.24 19.99 19.05
CA GLY A 236 -0.78 20.48 20.34
C GLY A 236 0.60 21.09 20.18
N THR A 237 0.66 22.41 20.40
CA THR A 237 1.86 23.21 20.41
C THR A 237 2.94 22.38 21.10
N PRO A 238 4.13 22.18 20.49
CA PRO A 238 5.20 21.46 21.17
C PRO A 238 5.28 22.04 22.57
N ALA A 239 5.16 21.18 23.58
CA ALA A 239 5.20 21.59 24.98
C ALA A 239 6.36 22.59 25.08
N GLN A 240 6.02 23.87 25.34
CA GLN A 240 7.03 24.87 25.60
C GLN A 240 7.87 24.24 26.70
N ALA A 241 9.11 23.89 26.35
CA ALA A 241 10.08 23.43 27.32
C ALA A 241 10.10 24.52 28.38
N ASP A 242 9.62 24.19 29.56
CA ASP A 242 9.62 25.08 30.70
C ASP A 242 11.07 25.54 30.90
N PRO A 243 11.41 26.82 30.67
CA PRO A 243 12.78 27.30 30.89
C PRO A 243 13.10 27.40 32.39
N GLY A 244 12.15 27.08 33.27
CA GLY A 244 12.27 27.20 34.72
C GLY A 244 12.94 26.00 35.39
N GLY A 245 14.21 25.76 35.09
CA GLY A 245 15.08 24.93 35.92
C GLY A 245 16.16 25.80 36.55
N SER A 246 15.78 26.57 37.57
CA SER A 246 16.68 27.31 38.47
C SER A 246 17.44 26.38 39.40
#